data_AF-A0A2G1BPB1-F1
#
_entry.id   AF-A0A2G1BPB1-F1
#
_cell.length_a   1.000
_cell.length_b   1.000
_cell.length_c   1.000
_cell.angle_alpha   90.00
_cell.angle_beta   90.00
_cell.angle_gamma   90.00
#
_symmetry.space_group_name_H-M   'P 1'
#
loop_
_entity.id
_entity.type
_entity.pdbx_description
1 polymer ?
#
loop_
_entity_poly.entity_id
_entity_poly.type
_entity_poly.pdbx_seq_one_letter_code
_entity_poly.pdbx_strand_id
1 'polypeptide(L)'
;CDWSSSDLSMEERKKVNFDHPNAIDFPLLCQHLKELKEGRNILQPVYSFVAHNRTEETVLTTPTNVMVVEGILILTDPAIRNLFDIKVFVHADSDERLIRRLKRDIAERGRDLDEVLNR
;
A
#
# COMPACT_ATOMS: atom_id res chain seq x y z
N CYS A 1 -6.12 1.78 -15.88
CA CYS A 1 -4.66 1.77 -15.69
C CYS A 1 -4.27 0.38 -15.26
N ASP A 2 -3.53 -0.34 -16.10
CA ASP A 2 -3.02 -1.65 -15.73
C ASP A 2 -2.01 -1.49 -14.60
N TRP A 3 -2.41 -1.99 -13.44
CA TRP A 3 -1.65 -1.97 -12.20
C TRP A 3 -0.55 -3.05 -12.14
N SER A 4 -0.54 -3.90 -13.15
CA SER A 4 0.44 -4.93 -13.40
C SER A 4 1.73 -4.26 -13.90
N SER A 5 2.82 -4.35 -13.12
CA SER A 5 4.16 -3.98 -13.59
C SER A 5 4.79 -5.10 -14.44
N SER A 6 3.97 -6.05 -14.92
CA SER A 6 4.43 -7.28 -15.57
C SER A 6 5.22 -7.00 -16.85
N ASP A 7 4.91 -5.89 -17.52
CA ASP A 7 5.58 -5.46 -18.76
C ASP A 7 6.92 -4.74 -18.51
N LEU A 8 7.25 -4.42 -17.25
CA LEU A 8 8.52 -3.76 -16.88
C LEU A 8 9.58 -4.79 -16.47
N SER A 9 10.82 -4.53 -16.86
CA SER A 9 11.98 -5.29 -16.38
C SER A 9 12.19 -5.11 -14.86
N MET A 10 12.90 -6.03 -14.21
CA MET A 10 13.18 -5.93 -12.76
C MET A 10 13.89 -4.61 -12.38
N GLU A 11 14.77 -4.10 -13.24
CA GLU A 11 15.47 -2.83 -13.00
C GLU A 11 14.57 -1.61 -13.15
N GLU A 12 13.56 -1.67 -14.02
CA GLU A 12 12.54 -0.62 -14.15
C GLU A 12 11.54 -0.67 -12.98
N ARG A 13 11.17 -1.87 -12.50
CA ARG A 13 10.30 -2.04 -11.33
C ARG A 13 10.91 -1.45 -10.06
N LYS A 14 12.22 -1.57 -9.86
CA LYS A 14 12.93 -0.96 -8.72
C LYS A 14 12.90 0.57 -8.72
N LYS A 15 12.75 1.19 -9.90
CA LYS A 15 12.67 2.65 -10.09
C LYS A 15 11.26 3.21 -9.89
N VAL A 16 10.23 2.35 -9.82
CA VAL A 16 8.87 2.78 -9.56
C VAL A 16 8.78 3.36 -8.14
N ASN A 17 8.31 4.60 -8.04
CA ASN A 17 8.05 5.24 -6.76
C ASN A 17 6.72 4.74 -6.20
N PHE A 18 6.79 3.78 -5.27
CA PHE A 18 5.61 3.21 -4.60
C PHE A 18 4.98 4.15 -3.56
N ASP A 19 5.63 5.28 -3.24
CA ASP A 19 5.12 6.32 -2.35
C ASP A 19 4.37 7.43 -3.12
N HIS A 20 3.94 7.15 -4.36
CA HIS A 20 3.14 8.06 -5.16
C HIS A 20 1.66 7.62 -5.21
N PRO A 21 0.67 8.53 -5.24
CA PRO A 21 -0.76 8.14 -5.35
C PRO A 21 -1.09 7.31 -6.59
N ASN A 22 -0.42 7.58 -7.72
CA ASN A 22 -0.53 6.75 -8.93
C ASN A 22 0.04 5.34 -8.75
N ALA A 23 0.73 5.11 -7.62
CA ALA A 23 1.15 3.81 -7.15
C ALA A 23 0.14 3.17 -6.16
N ILE A 24 -1.13 3.60 -6.17
CA ILE A 24 -2.25 2.83 -5.60
C ILE A 24 -3.37 2.59 -6.62
N ASP A 25 -3.92 1.38 -6.62
CA ASP A 25 -5.11 1.01 -7.39
C ASP A 25 -6.38 1.42 -6.65
N PHE A 26 -6.58 2.74 -6.56
CA PHE A 26 -7.76 3.31 -5.91
C PHE A 26 -9.09 2.80 -6.48
N PRO A 27 -9.25 2.58 -7.81
CA PRO A 27 -10.47 1.99 -8.35
C PRO A 27 -10.77 0.59 -7.79
N LEU A 28 -9.77 -0.31 -7.79
CA LEU A 28 -9.94 -1.65 -7.24
C LEU A 28 -10.22 -1.62 -5.73
N LEU A 29 -9.48 -0.80 -4.98
CA LEU A 29 -9.71 -0.62 -3.55
C LEU A 29 -11.12 -0.10 -3.27
N CYS A 30 -11.59 0.91 -4.01
CA CYS A 30 -12.95 1.43 -3.90
C CYS A 30 -14.01 0.34 -4.13
N GLN A 31 -13.82 -0.48 -5.16
CA GLN A 31 -14.72 -1.58 -5.48
C GLN A 31 -14.78 -2.58 -4.33
N HIS A 32 -13.62 -3.07 -3.87
CA HIS A 32 -13.54 -4.05 -2.80
C HIS A 32 -14.15 -3.54 -1.49
N LEU A 33 -13.92 -2.28 -1.13
CA LEU A 33 -14.51 -1.68 0.07
C LEU A 33 -16.04 -1.59 -0.01
N LYS A 34 -16.60 -1.28 -1.20
CA LYS A 34 -18.05 -1.29 -1.40
C LYS A 34 -18.63 -2.70 -1.29
N GLU A 35 -17.99 -3.68 -1.93
CA GLU A 35 -18.42 -5.08 -1.85
C GLU A 35 -18.45 -5.59 -0.42
N LEU A 36 -17.40 -5.32 0.36
CA LEU A 36 -17.34 -5.68 1.77
C LEU A 36 -18.39 -4.95 2.61
N LYS A 37 -18.64 -3.66 2.36
CA LYS A 37 -19.69 -2.88 3.05
C LYS A 37 -21.10 -3.38 2.73
N GLU A 38 -21.29 -4.00 1.57
CA GLU A 38 -22.53 -4.65 1.13
C GLU A 38 -22.63 -6.12 1.57
N GLY A 39 -21.69 -6.62 2.38
CA GLY A 39 -21.73 -7.99 2.91
C GLY A 39 -21.25 -9.06 1.93
N ARG A 40 -20.50 -8.69 0.88
CA ARG A 40 -19.89 -9.64 -0.06
C ARG A 40 -18.41 -9.89 0.24
N ASN A 41 -17.98 -11.13 0.02
CA ASN A 41 -16.58 -11.51 0.11
C ASN A 41 -15.81 -10.99 -1.11
N ILE A 42 -14.54 -10.69 -0.91
CA ILE A 42 -13.61 -10.27 -1.98
C ILE A 42 -12.35 -11.14 -1.98
N LEU A 43 -11.70 -11.22 -3.13
CA LEU A 43 -10.39 -11.84 -3.28
C LEU A 43 -9.33 -10.72 -3.27
N GLN A 44 -8.71 -10.52 -2.10
CA GLN A 44 -7.70 -9.48 -1.93
C GLN A 44 -6.42 -9.90 -2.63
N PRO A 45 -5.88 -9.13 -3.59
CA PRO A 45 -4.60 -9.43 -4.21
C PRO A 45 -3.46 -9.34 -3.20
N VAL A 46 -2.49 -10.26 -3.30
CA VAL A 46 -1.27 -10.22 -2.49
C VAL A 46 -0.16 -9.50 -3.26
N TYR A 47 0.58 -8.61 -2.59
CA TYR A 47 1.72 -7.91 -3.18
C TYR A 47 3.04 -8.48 -2.65
N SER A 48 3.96 -8.78 -3.55
CA SER A 48 5.31 -9.24 -3.21
C SER A 48 6.31 -8.09 -3.32
N PHE A 49 6.89 -7.71 -2.18
CA PHE A 49 7.99 -6.75 -2.13
C PHE A 49 9.26 -7.25 -2.81
N VAL A 50 9.43 -8.58 -2.94
CA VAL A 50 10.58 -9.19 -3.62
C VAL A 50 10.44 -9.06 -5.14
N ALA A 51 9.24 -9.35 -5.66
CA ALA A 51 8.96 -9.29 -7.10
C ALA A 51 8.58 -7.89 -7.60
N HIS A 52 8.40 -6.94 -6.68
CA HIS A 52 7.87 -5.60 -6.94
C HIS A 52 6.57 -5.61 -7.75
N ASN A 53 5.71 -6.61 -7.51
CA ASN A 53 4.48 -6.81 -8.27
C ASN A 53 3.43 -7.55 -7.44
N ARG A 54 2.18 -7.53 -7.92
CA ARG A 54 1.12 -8.44 -7.42
C ARG A 54 1.51 -9.88 -7.73
N THR A 55 1.23 -10.78 -6.81
CA THR A 55 1.30 -12.22 -7.05
C THR A 55 -0.01 -12.70 -7.67
N GLU A 56 -0.03 -13.94 -8.16
CA GLU A 56 -1.27 -14.61 -8.61
C GLU A 56 -2.14 -15.07 -7.42
N GLU A 57 -1.61 -14.96 -6.20
CA GLU A 57 -2.31 -15.37 -5.00
C GLU A 57 -3.29 -14.30 -4.54
N THR A 58 -4.41 -14.77 -4.00
CA THR A 58 -5.41 -13.91 -3.37
C THR A 58 -5.77 -14.45 -2.00
N VAL A 59 -6.13 -13.53 -1.10
CA VAL A 59 -6.64 -13.86 0.23
C VAL A 59 -8.13 -13.59 0.26
N LEU A 60 -8.92 -14.60 0.61
CA LEU A 60 -10.34 -14.42 0.85
C LEU A 60 -10.54 -13.48 2.04
N THR A 61 -11.14 -12.32 1.78
CA THR A 61 -11.49 -11.36 2.82
C THR A 61 -12.99 -11.29 2.92
N THR A 62 -13.51 -11.56 4.10
CA THR A 62 -14.94 -11.57 4.39
C THR A 62 -15.37 -10.26 5.06
N PRO A 63 -16.62 -9.83 4.88
CA PRO A 63 -17.18 -8.69 5.60
C PRO A 63 -17.05 -8.83 7.12
N THR A 64 -16.84 -7.71 7.79
CA THR A 64 -16.78 -7.61 9.25
C THR A 64 -17.54 -6.38 9.71
N ASN A 65 -17.95 -6.36 10.98
CA ASN A 65 -18.66 -5.20 11.56
C ASN A 65 -17.77 -3.95 11.62
N VAL A 66 -16.45 -4.14 11.76
CA VAL A 66 -15.46 -3.06 11.81
C VAL A 66 -14.28 -3.47 10.95
N MET A 67 -14.01 -2.67 9.93
CA MET A 67 -12.87 -2.85 9.03
C MET A 67 -11.88 -1.71 9.22
N VAL A 68 -10.61 -2.06 9.42
CA VAL A 68 -9.52 -1.09 9.48
C VAL A 68 -8.80 -1.10 8.14
N VAL A 69 -8.82 0.03 7.44
CA VAL A 69 -8.05 0.25 6.22
C VAL A 69 -6.87 1.12 6.58
N GLU A 70 -5.66 0.61 6.40
CA GLU A 70 -4.42 1.34 6.66
C GLU A 70 -3.60 1.58 5.39
N GLY A 71 -2.77 2.62 5.44
CA GLY A 71 -1.81 2.91 4.38
C GLY A 71 -1.37 4.38 4.41
N ILE A 72 -0.24 4.66 3.77
CA ILE A 72 0.38 6.00 3.78
C ILE A 72 -0.35 7.04 2.93
N LEU A 73 -1.16 6.61 1.96
CA LEU A 73 -1.82 7.49 0.97
C LEU A 73 -3.33 7.27 0.84
N ILE A 74 -3.94 6.45 1.71
CA ILE A 74 -5.37 6.07 1.62
C ILE A 74 -6.33 7.26 1.76
N LEU A 75 -5.88 8.36 2.35
CA LEU A 75 -6.67 9.58 2.51
C LEU A 75 -6.50 10.58 1.35
N THR A 76 -5.66 10.28 0.35
CA THR A 76 -5.45 11.18 -0.79
C THR A 76 -6.62 11.15 -1.78
N ASP A 77 -7.24 9.98 -1.97
CA ASP A 77 -8.36 9.81 -2.89
C ASP A 77 -9.72 10.21 -2.24
N PRO A 78 -10.48 11.14 -2.84
CA PRO A 78 -11.78 11.55 -2.31
C PRO A 78 -12.85 10.44 -2.30
N ALA A 79 -12.85 9.53 -3.27
CA ALA A 79 -13.85 8.47 -3.35
C ALA A 79 -13.66 7.46 -2.21
N ILE A 80 -12.41 7.09 -1.91
CA ILE A 80 -12.06 6.28 -0.74
C ILE A 80 -12.47 6.98 0.56
N ARG A 81 -12.12 8.27 0.70
CA ARG A 81 -12.48 9.05 1.90
C ARG A 81 -13.99 9.10 2.15
N ASN A 82 -14.80 9.07 1.11
CA ASN A 82 -16.26 9.09 1.26
C ASN A 82 -16.84 7.75 1.71
N LEU A 83 -16.08 6.65 1.62
CA LEU A 83 -16.49 5.33 2.11
C LEU A 83 -16.24 5.16 3.61
N PHE A 84 -15.28 5.90 4.18
CA PHE A 84 -14.86 5.79 5.57
C PHE A 84 -15.78 6.54 6.53
N ASP A 85 -16.23 5.82 7.56
CA ASP A 85 -17.04 6.37 8.64
C ASP A 85 -16.17 7.14 9.67
N ILE A 86 -14.92 6.70 9.89
CA ILE A 86 -13.93 7.35 10.77
C ILE A 86 -12.61 7.47 10.01
N LYS A 87 -11.92 8.62 10.17
CA LYS A 87 -10.63 8.91 9.50
C LYS A 87 -9.61 9.31 10.56
N VAL A 88 -8.49 8.60 10.59
CA VAL A 88 -7.38 8.86 11.51
C VAL A 88 -6.13 9.13 10.70
N PHE A 89 -5.43 10.22 11.02
CA PHE A 89 -4.13 10.54 10.44
C PHE A 89 -3.12 10.67 11.57
N VAL A 90 -2.08 9.85 11.54
CA VAL A 90 -0.99 9.90 12.51
C VAL A 90 0.12 10.76 11.93
N HIS A 91 0.31 11.94 12.53
CA HIS A 91 1.38 12.85 12.18
C HIS A 91 2.59 12.65 13.10
N ALA A 92 3.79 12.66 12.53
CA ALA A 92 5.06 12.64 13.25
C ALA A 92 6.08 13.49 12.48
N ASP A 93 7.00 14.11 13.22
CA ASP A 93 8.03 14.97 12.64
C ASP A 93 8.88 14.22 11.61
N SER A 94 9.37 14.94 10.59
CA SER A 94 10.16 14.36 9.49
C SER A 94 11.38 13.60 10.00
N ASP A 95 12.08 14.18 10.96
CA ASP A 95 13.34 13.65 11.49
C ASP A 95 13.08 12.38 12.30
N GLU A 96 12.00 12.36 13.07
CA GLU A 96 11.58 11.18 13.81
C GLU A 96 11.18 10.04 12.88
N ARG A 97 10.42 10.33 11.81
CA ARG A 97 10.03 9.34 10.79
C ARG A 97 11.26 8.75 10.08
N LEU A 98 12.21 9.60 9.72
CA LEU A 98 13.46 9.19 9.08
C LEU A 98 14.28 8.26 9.98
N ILE A 99 14.49 8.66 11.25
CA ILE A 99 15.24 7.85 12.22
C ILE A 99 14.56 6.49 12.45
N ARG A 100 13.23 6.47 12.59
CA ARG A 100 12.46 5.22 12.76
C ARG A 100 12.56 4.32 11.52
N ARG A 101 12.53 4.90 10.32
CA ARG A 101 12.71 4.17 9.05
C ARG A 101 14.11 3.57 8.95
N LEU A 102 15.15 4.36 9.20
CA LEU A 102 16.55 3.91 9.19
C LEU A 102 16.76 2.74 10.13
N LYS A 103 16.32 2.85 11.40
CA LYS A 103 16.44 1.77 12.38
C LYS A 103 15.78 0.48 11.91
N ARG A 104 14.58 0.57 11.32
CA ARG A 104 13.82 -0.59 10.82
C ARG A 104 14.49 -1.22 9.60
N ASP A 105 14.86 -0.41 8.61
CA ASP A 105 15.45 -0.91 7.36
C ASP A 105 16.83 -1.56 7.61
N ILE A 106 17.61 -1.04 8.57
CA ILE A 106 18.89 -1.65 8.99
C ILE A 106 18.64 -2.96 9.77
N ALA A 107 17.74 -2.93 10.77
CA ALA A 107 17.55 -4.07 11.67
C ALA A 107 16.76 -5.24 11.04
N GLU A 108 15.75 -4.95 10.22
CA GLU A 108 14.82 -5.97 9.70
C GLU A 108 15.08 -6.33 8.24
N ARG A 109 15.69 -5.45 7.45
CA ARG A 109 15.86 -5.64 5.99
C ARG A 109 17.31 -5.72 5.53
N GLY A 110 18.27 -5.55 6.45
CA GLY A 110 19.71 -5.69 6.16
C GLY A 110 20.24 -4.71 5.11
N ARG A 111 19.60 -3.55 4.93
CA ARG A 111 20.03 -2.55 3.94
C ARG A 111 21.19 -1.70 4.45
N ASP A 112 22.03 -1.25 3.52
CA ASP A 112 23.10 -0.29 3.79
C ASP A 112 22.52 1.12 4.03
N LEU A 113 23.14 1.86 4.95
CA LEU A 113 22.71 3.19 5.39
C LEU A 113 22.60 4.18 4.22
N ASP A 114 23.57 4.10 3.29
CA ASP A 114 23.64 4.98 2.12
C ASP A 114 22.50 4.73 1.12
N GLU A 115 21.95 3.51 1.07
CA GLU A 115 20.83 3.18 0.19
C GLU A 115 19.50 3.76 0.72
N VAL A 116 19.39 3.91 2.05
CA VAL A 116 18.18 4.45 2.71
C VAL A 116 18.16 5.98 2.68
N LEU A 117 19.33 6.63 2.79
CA LEU A 117 19.44 8.09 2.82
C LEU A 117 19.30 8.76 1.43
N ASN A 118 19.69 8.08 0.35
CA ASN A 118 19.71 8.64 -1.00
C ASN A 118 18.43 8.39 -1.83
N ARG A 119 17.33 8.00 -1.19
CA ARG A 119 16.08 7.59 -1.87
C ARG A 119 14.90 8.44 -1.42
#